data_AF-A0A813G9V9-F1
#
_entry.id   AF-A0A813G9V9-F1
#
_cell.length_a   1.000
_cell.length_b   1.000
_cell.length_c   1.000
_cell.angle_alpha   90.00
_cell.angle_beta   90.00
_cell.angle_gamma   90.00
#
_symmetry.space_group_name_H-M   'P 1'
#
loop_
_entity.id
_entity.type
_entity.pdbx_description
1 polymer ?
#
loop_
_entity_poly.entity_id
_entity_poly.type
_entity_poly.pdbx_seq_one_letter_code
_entity_poly.pdbx_strand_id
1 'polypeptide(L)'
;PGYHRILLEYFEKAQAASIRLSYSGPDTDNQLTVIPSSVLWGAAGTLKPGTNAKFFAFAQNCLSFPSLSDRIPDFQRFDDNVDYASSVSAWTGLSFSDNFAASWAGFVVITSPGLYTFQVVADDGARLFVNSALILSTSLCQ
;
A
#
# COMPACT_ATOMS: atom_id res chain seq x y z
N PRO A 1 -2.96 -4.40 -20.82
CA PRO A 1 -1.83 -3.44 -20.77
C PRO A 1 -2.35 -2.02 -20.49
N GLY A 2 -1.50 -1.19 -19.90
CA GLY A 2 -1.80 0.20 -19.57
C GLY A 2 -1.65 0.50 -18.07
N TYR A 3 -2.13 1.67 -17.69
CA TYR A 3 -2.08 2.16 -16.32
C TYR A 3 -3.31 1.67 -15.55
N HIS A 4 -3.08 1.01 -14.42
CA HIS A 4 -4.12 0.58 -13.51
C HIS A 4 -3.98 1.34 -12.20
N ARG A 5 -4.98 2.14 -11.83
CA ARG A 5 -4.93 2.94 -10.61
C ARG A 5 -4.92 2.02 -9.41
N ILE A 6 -4.02 2.26 -8.47
CA ILE A 6 -4.02 1.60 -7.16
C ILE A 6 -4.26 2.60 -6.04
N LEU A 7 -4.98 2.14 -5.02
CA LEU A 7 -5.03 2.75 -3.71
C LEU A 7 -4.87 1.61 -2.70
N LEU A 8 -3.74 1.58 -2.01
CA LEU A 8 -3.51 0.68 -0.89
C LEU A 8 -3.65 1.49 0.39
N GLU A 9 -4.47 1.02 1.31
CA GLU A 9 -4.62 1.61 2.63
C GLU A 9 -4.27 0.57 3.68
N TYR A 10 -3.70 1.04 4.77
CA TYR A 10 -3.16 0.24 5.88
C TYR A 10 -3.46 0.93 7.20
N PHE A 11 -3.55 0.15 8.27
CA PHE A 11 -3.44 0.67 9.62
C PHE A 11 -2.62 -0.26 10.51
N GLU A 12 -1.99 0.36 11.50
CA GLU A 12 -1.28 -0.25 12.62
C GLU A 12 -1.91 0.25 13.91
N LYS A 13 -2.23 -0.66 14.81
CA LYS A 13 -2.73 -0.35 16.14
C LYS A 13 -1.62 -0.47 17.17
N ALA A 14 -0.92 -1.60 17.20
CA ALA A 14 0.09 -1.87 18.21
C ALA A 14 1.03 -3.01 17.78
N GLN A 15 2.24 -2.99 18.34
CA GLN A 15 3.30 -3.97 18.14
C GLN A 15 4.13 -3.70 16.89
N ALA A 16 4.10 -4.61 15.90
CA ALA A 16 5.06 -4.61 14.82
C ALA A 16 4.38 -4.28 13.50
N ALA A 17 4.63 -3.08 13.01
CA ALA A 17 4.08 -2.64 11.74
C ALA A 17 4.76 -3.36 10.56
N SER A 18 3.98 -3.96 9.67
CA SER A 18 4.47 -4.52 8.40
C SER A 18 3.45 -4.43 7.28
N ILE A 19 3.92 -4.20 6.05
CA ILE A 19 3.07 -4.33 4.86
C ILE A 19 3.90 -4.62 3.60
N ARG A 20 3.44 -5.56 2.78
CA ARG A 20 4.01 -5.88 1.48
C ARG A 20 2.94 -5.99 0.41
N LEU A 21 3.12 -5.29 -0.71
CA LEU A 21 2.30 -5.38 -1.91
C LEU A 21 3.04 -6.11 -3.03
N SER A 22 2.47 -7.22 -3.48
CA SER A 22 3.01 -8.07 -4.53
C SER A 22 1.98 -8.36 -5.62
N TYR A 23 2.46 -8.75 -6.80
CA TYR A 23 1.62 -9.23 -7.90
C TYR A 23 2.26 -10.41 -8.64
N SER A 24 1.44 -11.18 -9.35
CA SER A 24 1.88 -12.16 -10.34
C SER A 24 1.04 -12.08 -11.60
N GLY A 25 1.65 -12.34 -12.75
CA GLY A 25 0.99 -12.39 -14.05
C GLY A 25 1.99 -12.44 -15.19
N PRO A 26 1.57 -12.16 -16.43
CA PRO A 26 2.45 -12.14 -17.60
C PRO A 26 3.70 -11.27 -17.45
N ASP A 27 3.63 -10.11 -16.77
CA ASP A 27 4.80 -9.24 -16.54
C ASP A 27 5.84 -9.82 -15.57
N THR A 28 5.51 -10.90 -14.86
CA THR A 28 6.39 -11.53 -13.87
C THR A 28 6.64 -13.00 -14.16
N ASP A 29 6.35 -13.47 -15.38
CA ASP A 29 6.36 -14.90 -15.72
C ASP A 29 5.55 -15.75 -14.72
N ASN A 30 4.44 -15.18 -14.23
CA ASN A 30 3.56 -15.71 -13.19
C ASN A 30 4.24 -15.94 -11.83
N GLN A 31 5.44 -15.40 -11.59
CA GLN A 31 6.08 -15.42 -10.29
C GLN A 31 5.53 -14.30 -9.40
N LEU A 32 5.24 -14.63 -8.14
CA LEU A 32 4.82 -13.63 -7.16
C LEU A 32 6.00 -12.73 -6.82
N THR A 33 5.88 -11.45 -7.17
CA THR A 33 6.95 -10.46 -7.06
C THR A 33 6.43 -9.22 -6.34
N VAL A 34 7.22 -8.65 -5.44
CA VAL A 34 6.95 -7.29 -4.91
C VAL A 34 6.85 -6.35 -6.09
N ILE A 35 5.80 -5.53 -6.17
CA ILE A 35 5.61 -4.67 -7.34
C ILE A 35 6.83 -3.75 -7.47
N PRO A 36 7.62 -3.88 -8.56
CA PRO A 36 8.87 -3.15 -8.68
C PRO A 36 8.60 -1.67 -8.95
N SER A 37 9.50 -0.81 -8.46
CA SER A 37 9.39 0.64 -8.66
C SER A 37 9.32 1.03 -10.14
N SER A 38 9.92 0.24 -11.03
CA SER A 38 9.88 0.43 -12.48
C SER A 38 8.46 0.45 -13.08
N VAL A 39 7.50 -0.22 -12.44
CA VAL A 39 6.09 -0.28 -12.89
C VAL A 39 5.12 0.34 -11.89
N LEU A 40 5.59 0.82 -10.74
CA LEU A 40 4.77 1.46 -9.71
C LEU A 40 4.95 2.98 -9.77
N TRP A 41 3.95 3.75 -10.18
CA TRP A 41 4.10 5.17 -10.54
C TRP A 41 3.13 6.07 -9.76
N GLY A 42 3.60 7.23 -9.29
CA GLY A 42 2.82 8.10 -8.39
C GLY A 42 1.71 8.91 -9.08
N ALA A 43 1.85 9.12 -10.39
CA ALA A 43 0.85 9.76 -11.24
C ALA A 43 0.91 9.17 -12.66
N ALA A 44 -0.25 8.98 -13.29
CA ALA A 44 -0.31 8.46 -14.66
C ALA A 44 0.47 9.38 -15.61
N GLY A 45 1.41 8.81 -16.36
CA GLY A 45 2.21 9.56 -17.34
C GLY A 45 3.31 10.45 -16.76
N THR A 46 3.57 10.44 -15.45
CA THR A 46 4.75 11.12 -14.86
C THR A 46 5.86 10.10 -14.65
N LEU A 47 7.08 10.35 -15.15
CA LEU A 47 8.25 9.46 -15.08
C LEU A 47 8.85 9.32 -13.66
N LYS A 48 8.07 9.47 -12.59
CA LYS A 48 8.55 9.27 -11.22
C LYS A 48 8.06 7.92 -10.68
N PRO A 49 8.93 6.90 -10.67
CA PRO A 49 8.74 5.67 -9.90
C PRO A 49 8.30 5.95 -8.46
N GLY A 50 7.54 5.00 -7.92
CA GLY A 50 7.03 5.01 -6.56
C GLY A 50 5.57 5.44 -6.43
N THR A 51 5.13 5.62 -5.20
CA THR A 51 3.78 6.03 -4.81
C THR A 51 3.82 7.24 -3.90
N ASN A 52 2.75 8.02 -3.89
CA ASN A 52 2.57 9.07 -2.89
C ASN A 52 2.04 8.41 -1.60
N ALA A 53 2.92 8.27 -0.62
CA ALA A 53 2.64 7.72 0.69
C ALA A 53 2.21 8.82 1.65
N LYS A 54 1.08 8.63 2.31
CA LYS A 54 0.56 9.51 3.36
C LYS A 54 0.40 8.71 4.63
N PHE A 55 0.83 9.26 5.76
CA PHE A 55 0.78 8.63 7.09
C PHE A 55 -0.03 9.51 8.03
N PHE A 56 -0.83 8.88 8.88
CA PHE A 56 -1.82 9.51 9.74
C PHE A 56 -1.74 8.92 11.15
N ALA A 57 -1.37 9.70 12.16
CA ALA A 57 -1.26 9.26 13.54
C ALA A 57 -2.60 9.40 14.27
N PHE A 58 -3.21 8.27 14.66
CA PHE A 58 -4.42 8.23 15.47
C PHE A 58 -4.74 6.82 15.96
N ALA A 59 -5.41 6.73 17.11
CA ALA A 59 -5.87 5.46 17.66
C ALA A 59 -6.89 4.76 16.76
N GLN A 60 -6.66 3.47 16.50
CA GLN A 60 -7.58 2.61 15.73
C GLN A 60 -8.61 1.99 16.66
N ASN A 61 -9.90 2.06 16.29
CA ASN A 61 -10.98 1.49 17.09
C ASN A 61 -11.22 -0.01 16.81
N CYS A 62 -10.61 -0.55 15.75
CA CYS A 62 -10.70 -1.95 15.34
C CYS A 62 -12.12 -2.47 15.03
N LEU A 63 -13.13 -1.59 14.96
CA LEU A 63 -14.51 -1.95 14.60
C LEU A 63 -14.76 -1.86 13.10
N SER A 64 -13.98 -1.03 12.41
CA SER A 64 -14.05 -0.80 10.98
C SER A 64 -12.70 -0.38 10.44
N PHE A 65 -12.47 -0.60 9.15
CA PHE A 65 -11.32 0.00 8.49
C PHE A 65 -11.38 1.53 8.63
N PRO A 66 -10.31 2.20 9.09
CA PRO A 66 -10.36 3.64 9.35
C PRO A 66 -10.64 4.44 8.08
N SER A 67 -11.45 5.49 8.19
CA SER A 67 -11.58 6.48 7.12
C SER A 67 -10.42 7.47 7.15
N LEU A 68 -9.81 7.70 6.00
CA LEU A 68 -8.73 8.66 5.78
C LEU A 68 -9.18 9.88 4.97
N SER A 69 -10.41 9.89 4.44
CA SER A 69 -10.92 10.92 3.51
C SER A 69 -10.86 12.34 4.06
N ASP A 70 -11.15 12.49 5.36
CA ASP A 70 -11.29 13.78 6.03
C ASP A 70 -10.10 14.12 6.92
N ARG A 71 -9.01 13.35 6.81
CA ARG A 71 -7.79 13.51 7.61
C ARG A 71 -6.71 14.25 6.83
N ILE A 72 -5.96 15.09 7.53
CA ILE A 72 -4.72 15.68 7.04
C ILE A 72 -3.58 14.72 7.40
N PRO A 73 -2.69 14.34 6.46
CA PRO A 73 -1.53 13.50 6.78
C PRO A 73 -0.58 14.21 7.75
N ASP A 74 -0.12 13.50 8.77
CA ASP A 74 0.94 13.96 9.68
C ASP A 74 2.31 13.90 9.02
N PHE A 75 2.50 12.96 8.08
CA PHE A 75 3.71 12.84 7.28
C PHE A 75 3.38 12.35 5.87
N GLN A 76 4.15 12.79 4.88
CA GLN A 76 4.01 12.36 3.49
C GLN A 76 5.37 12.23 2.82
N ARG A 77 5.52 11.24 1.95
CA ARG A 77 6.74 11.03 1.16
C ARG A 77 6.45 10.24 -0.11
N PHE A 78 7.49 10.07 -0.92
CA PHE A 78 7.48 9.15 -2.05
C PHE A 78 8.13 7.84 -1.64
N ASP A 79 7.41 6.73 -1.83
CA ASP A 79 7.91 5.39 -1.58
C ASP A 79 8.12 4.66 -2.90
N ASP A 80 9.34 4.18 -3.17
CA ASP A 80 9.68 3.48 -4.41
C ASP A 80 8.88 2.19 -4.60
N ASN A 81 8.60 1.49 -3.50
CA ASN A 81 7.75 0.30 -3.42
C ASN A 81 6.97 0.30 -2.10
N VAL A 82 6.04 -0.65 -1.96
CA VAL A 82 5.38 -0.91 -0.67
C VAL A 82 5.86 -2.27 -0.16
N ASP A 83 7.00 -2.25 0.53
CA ASP A 83 7.67 -3.43 1.12
C ASP A 83 8.32 -3.07 2.46
N TYR A 84 7.48 -2.97 3.48
CA TYR A 84 7.86 -2.69 4.86
C TYR A 84 7.99 -3.99 5.64
N ALA A 85 9.22 -4.36 5.98
CA ALA A 85 9.48 -5.47 6.89
C ALA A 85 8.94 -5.20 8.30
N SER A 86 8.56 -6.26 9.02
CA SER A 86 8.08 -6.17 10.40
C SER A 86 9.07 -5.46 11.31
N SER A 87 8.58 -4.45 12.01
CA SER A 87 9.39 -3.59 12.87
C SER A 87 8.55 -3.03 14.02
N VAL A 88 9.07 -3.13 15.23
CA VAL A 88 8.54 -2.42 16.42
C VAL A 88 9.03 -0.97 16.51
N SER A 89 9.99 -0.59 15.66
CA SER A 89 10.45 0.79 15.55
C SER A 89 9.69 1.53 14.46
N ALA A 90 9.54 2.84 14.62
CA ALA A 90 8.94 3.71 13.62
C ALA A 90 9.65 3.53 12.27
N TRP A 91 8.88 3.39 11.19
CA TRP A 91 9.44 3.42 9.83
C TRP A 91 10.14 4.76 9.58
N THR A 92 11.15 4.76 8.71
CA THR A 92 12.00 5.92 8.42
C THR A 92 11.20 7.23 8.36
N GLY A 93 11.63 8.28 9.07
CA GLY A 93 10.97 9.59 9.02
C GLY A 93 9.65 9.73 9.79
N LEU A 94 9.04 8.64 10.26
CA LEU A 94 7.88 8.71 11.16
C LEU A 94 8.34 8.93 12.60
N SER A 95 7.53 9.64 13.38
CA SER A 95 7.72 9.82 14.83
C SER A 95 6.85 8.85 15.66
N PHE A 96 6.21 7.89 15.02
CA PHE A 96 5.25 6.94 15.62
C PHE A 96 5.45 5.55 15.00
N SER A 97 5.31 4.51 15.83
CA SER A 97 5.38 3.10 15.46
C SER A 97 4.04 2.38 15.56
N ASP A 98 3.10 2.95 16.32
CA ASP A 98 1.81 2.36 16.65
C ASP A 98 0.70 3.40 16.43
N ASN A 99 -0.55 2.95 16.39
CA ASN A 99 -1.72 3.81 16.24
C ASN A 99 -1.58 4.78 15.06
N PHE A 100 -1.36 4.22 13.88
CA PHE A 100 -1.30 5.00 12.66
C PHE A 100 -2.00 4.31 11.51
N ALA A 101 -2.29 5.07 10.46
CA ALA A 101 -2.73 4.55 9.18
C ALA A 101 -1.84 5.10 8.07
N ALA A 102 -1.80 4.39 6.96
CA ALA A 102 -1.08 4.82 5.78
C ALA A 102 -1.93 4.62 4.51
N SER A 103 -1.69 5.46 3.51
CA SER A 103 -2.26 5.29 2.17
C SER A 103 -1.20 5.50 1.11
N TRP A 104 -1.11 4.58 0.16
CA TRP A 104 -0.29 4.68 -1.05
C TRP A 104 -1.19 4.80 -2.27
N ALA A 105 -1.13 5.95 -2.93
CA ALA A 105 -1.85 6.20 -4.16
C ALA A 105 -0.89 6.26 -5.36
N GLY A 106 -1.29 5.60 -6.45
CA GLY A 106 -0.50 5.57 -7.68
C GLY A 106 -1.12 4.69 -8.75
N PHE A 107 -0.27 4.15 -9.60
CA PHE A 107 -0.61 3.28 -10.72
C PHE A 107 0.37 2.12 -10.81
N VAL A 108 -0.13 0.95 -11.18
CA VAL A 108 0.69 -0.15 -11.67
C VAL A 108 0.61 -0.16 -13.19
N VAL A 109 1.76 -0.17 -13.86
CA VAL A 109 1.87 -0.24 -15.31
C VAL A 109 1.93 -1.70 -15.72
N ILE A 110 0.90 -2.17 -16.42
CA ILE A 110 0.84 -3.52 -16.96
C ILE A 110 1.34 -3.48 -18.41
N THR A 111 2.41 -4.20 -18.73
CA THR A 111 3.01 -4.19 -20.08
C THR A 111 2.46 -5.31 -20.96
N SER A 112 2.20 -6.47 -20.37
CA SER A 112 1.72 -7.67 -21.05
C SER A 112 0.26 -7.93 -20.69
N PRO A 113 -0.64 -8.12 -21.68
CA PRO A 113 -2.04 -8.40 -21.42
C PRO A 113 -2.20 -9.77 -20.75
N GLY A 114 -3.11 -9.87 -19.77
CA GLY A 114 -3.50 -11.13 -19.18
C GLY A 114 -4.08 -10.97 -17.79
N LEU A 115 -4.24 -12.09 -17.09
CA LEU A 115 -4.73 -12.12 -15.72
C LEU A 115 -3.58 -11.80 -14.75
N TYR A 116 -3.88 -10.96 -13.77
CA TYR A 116 -2.97 -10.63 -12.68
C TYR A 116 -3.60 -10.97 -11.33
N THR A 117 -2.79 -11.53 -10.44
CA THR A 117 -3.15 -11.75 -9.03
C THR A 117 -2.38 -10.74 -8.19
N PHE A 118 -3.09 -10.02 -7.31
CA PHE A 118 -2.46 -9.16 -6.30
C PHE A 118 -2.46 -9.86 -4.94
N GLN A 119 -1.41 -9.63 -4.15
CA GLN A 119 -1.32 -10.08 -2.77
C GLN A 119 -0.90 -8.92 -1.88
N VAL A 120 -1.55 -8.82 -0.73
CA VAL A 120 -1.14 -7.96 0.37
C VAL A 120 -0.92 -8.82 1.61
N VAL A 121 0.24 -8.67 2.22
CA VAL A 121 0.55 -9.22 3.55
C VAL A 121 0.75 -8.04 4.47
N ALA A 122 -0.01 -7.94 5.55
CA ALA A 122 0.01 -6.82 6.47
C ALA A 122 -0.15 -7.29 7.91
N ASP A 123 0.44 -6.54 8.82
CA ASP A 123 0.24 -6.56 10.27
C ASP A 123 0.17 -5.09 10.70
N ASP A 124 -0.97 -4.54 11.15
CA ASP A 124 -2.28 -5.19 11.32
C ASP A 124 -3.06 -5.42 9.99
N GLY A 125 -3.72 -4.37 9.47
CA GLY A 125 -4.82 -4.50 8.51
C GLY A 125 -4.65 -3.64 7.27
N ALA A 126 -5.04 -4.17 6.11
CA ALA A 126 -4.90 -3.48 4.83
C ALA A 126 -6.07 -3.75 3.88
N ARG A 127 -6.30 -2.82 2.95
CA ARG A 127 -7.22 -2.99 1.82
C ARG A 127 -6.66 -2.38 0.55
N LEU A 128 -6.89 -3.06 -0.57
CA LEU A 128 -6.38 -2.69 -1.88
C LEU A 128 -7.53 -2.45 -2.85
N PHE A 129 -7.50 -1.29 -3.48
CA PHE A 129 -8.37 -0.94 -4.60
C PHE A 129 -7.57 -0.92 -5.90
N VAL A 130 -8.11 -1.54 -6.94
CA VAL A 130 -7.57 -1.47 -8.31
C VAL A 130 -8.67 -0.93 -9.22
N ASN A 131 -8.37 0.14 -9.96
CA ASN A 131 -9.34 0.85 -10.79
C ASN A 131 -10.64 1.18 -10.04
N SER A 132 -10.50 1.59 -8.78
CA SER A 132 -11.58 1.94 -7.84
C SER A 132 -12.43 0.77 -7.33
N ALA A 133 -12.18 -0.47 -7.78
CA ALA A 133 -12.81 -1.66 -7.22
C ALA A 133 -11.99 -2.17 -6.03
N LEU A 134 -12.64 -2.46 -4.90
CA LEU A 134 -12.03 -3.18 -3.79
C LEU A 134 -11.75 -4.62 -4.23
N ILE A 135 -10.48 -5.02 -4.26
CA ILE A 135 -10.09 -6.38 -4.69
C ILE A 135 -9.58 -7.26 -3.56
N LEU A 136 -9.12 -6.66 -2.45
CA LEU A 136 -8.61 -7.37 -1.28
C LEU A 136 -8.84 -6.54 -0.01
N SER A 137 -9.22 -7.20 1.07
CA SER A 137 -9.21 -6.66 2.43
C SER A 137 -8.72 -7.75 3.38
N THR A 138 -7.77 -7.44 4.25
CA THR A 138 -7.33 -8.33 5.34
C THR A 138 -8.17 -8.09 6.60
N SER A 139 -7.95 -8.90 7.64
CA SER A 139 -8.67 -8.79 8.91
C SER A 139 -8.44 -7.42 9.59
N LEU A 140 -9.37 -7.04 10.46
CA LEU A 140 -9.15 -5.93 11.39
C LEU A 140 -8.13 -6.33 12.47
N CYS A 141 -7.79 -5.40 13.37
CA CYS A 141 -6.70 -5.50 14.36
C CYS A 141 -6.50 -6.92 14.93
N GLN A 142 -5.26 -7.36 14.97
CA GLN A 142 -4.85 -8.58 15.67
C GLN A 142 -4.56 -8.31 17.16
#